data_AF-A0A1A6GMB4-F1
#
_entry.id   AF-A0A1A6GMB4-F1
#
_cell.length_a   1.000
_cell.length_b   1.000
_cell.length_c   1.000
_cell.angle_alpha   90.00
_cell.angle_beta   90.00
_cell.angle_gamma   90.00
#
_symmetry.space_group_name_H-M   'P 1'
#
loop_
_entity.id
_entity.type
_entity.pdbx_description
1 polymer ?
#
loop_
_entity_poly.entity_id
_entity_poly.type
_entity_poly.pdbx_seq_one_letter_code
_entity_poly.pdbx_strand_id
1 'polypeptide(L)'
;VKTSYPTVKEKYLNEYCFSGAYILTLLLQGYNFTGNSWDQIHFMGKIEDSNAGWTLGYMLNLTNMIPAEQPLSQPLPRSTYISLMVIFSLILVAVAIIGLFICNKPSYFWKEAV
;
A
#
# COMPACT_ATOMS: atom_id res chain seq x y z
N VAL A 1 29.80 29.43 -28.76
CA VAL A 1 29.24 28.42 -27.83
C VAL A 1 30.02 28.37 -26.52
N LYS A 2 31.33 28.10 -26.52
CA LYS A 2 32.15 28.07 -25.30
C LYS A 2 32.12 29.37 -24.48
N THR A 3 32.14 30.52 -25.15
CA THR A 3 31.99 31.85 -24.53
C THR A 3 30.60 32.08 -23.90
N SER A 4 29.57 31.40 -24.39
CA SER A 4 28.19 31.51 -23.92
C SER A 4 27.93 30.62 -22.70
N TYR A 5 28.73 29.58 -22.47
CA TYR A 5 28.57 28.61 -21.38
C TYR A 5 29.88 28.39 -20.61
N PRO A 6 30.40 29.41 -19.91
CA PRO A 6 31.72 29.36 -19.29
C PRO A 6 31.80 28.43 -18.06
N THR A 7 30.68 28.14 -17.40
CA THR A 7 30.61 27.26 -16.22
C THR A 7 30.50 25.78 -16.57
N VAL A 8 30.19 25.45 -17.83
CA VAL A 8 30.00 24.07 -18.28
C VAL A 8 31.34 23.49 -18.72
N LYS A 9 31.67 22.31 -18.21
CA LYS A 9 32.86 21.56 -18.61
C LYS A 9 32.81 21.26 -20.12
N GLU A 10 33.88 21.61 -20.83
CA GLU A 10 33.98 21.53 -22.30
C GLU A 10 33.67 20.13 -22.87
N LYS A 11 34.05 19.06 -22.15
CA LYS A 11 33.72 17.68 -22.52
C LYS A 11 32.21 17.48 -22.77
N TYR A 12 31.37 18.02 -21.89
CA TYR A 12 29.91 17.90 -22.03
C TYR A 12 29.37 18.87 -23.07
N LEU A 13 29.92 20.09 -23.11
CA LEU A 13 29.47 21.14 -24.03
C LEU A 13 29.61 20.71 -25.50
N ASN A 14 30.68 20.00 -25.83
CA ASN A 14 30.92 19.49 -27.18
C ASN A 14 29.95 18.36 -27.58
N GLU A 15 29.42 17.61 -26.61
CA GLU A 15 28.55 16.45 -26.86
C GLU A 15 27.07 16.81 -26.90
N TYR A 16 26.64 17.96 -26.36
CA TYR A 16 25.20 18.28 -26.25
C TYR A 16 24.44 18.25 -27.58
N CYS A 17 25.04 18.70 -28.68
CA CYS A 17 24.38 18.65 -30.00
C CYS A 17 24.07 17.20 -30.39
N PHE A 18 25.07 16.32 -30.24
CA PHE A 18 24.92 14.90 -30.54
C PHE A 18 23.96 14.23 -29.56
N SER A 19 24.16 14.39 -28.25
CA SER A 19 23.30 13.78 -27.22
C SER A 19 21.85 14.25 -27.32
N GLY A 20 21.61 15.53 -27.61
CA GLY A 20 20.27 16.10 -27.78
C GLY A 20 19.56 15.52 -29.00
N ALA A 21 20.22 15.51 -30.16
CA ALA A 21 19.67 14.90 -31.37
C ALA A 21 19.44 13.38 -31.19
N TYR A 22 20.34 12.70 -30.50
CA TYR A 22 20.24 11.28 -30.18
C TYR A 22 19.02 10.98 -29.30
N ILE A 23 18.84 11.72 -28.19
CA ILE A 23 17.69 11.55 -27.29
C ILE A 23 16.38 11.83 -28.02
N LEU A 24 16.31 12.89 -28.83
CA LEU A 24 15.12 13.19 -29.64
C LEU A 24 14.79 12.07 -30.61
N THR A 25 15.78 11.59 -31.36
CA THR A 25 15.61 10.47 -32.31
C THR A 25 15.17 9.20 -31.58
N LEU A 26 15.78 8.90 -30.43
CA LEU A 26 15.44 7.74 -29.62
C LEU A 26 14.00 7.80 -29.10
N LEU A 27 13.56 8.93 -28.55
CA LEU A 27 12.22 9.10 -28.01
C LEU A 27 11.16 9.11 -29.12
N LEU A 28 11.37 9.89 -30.18
CA LEU A 28 10.38 10.09 -31.23
C LEU A 28 10.28 8.91 -32.20
N GLN A 29 11.42 8.35 -32.63
CA GLN A 29 11.47 7.30 -33.67
C GLN A 29 11.71 5.91 -33.07
N GLY A 30 12.43 5.81 -31.94
CA GLY A 30 12.70 4.54 -31.28
C GLY A 30 11.55 4.08 -30.39
N TYR A 31 11.12 4.94 -29.46
CA TYR A 31 10.04 4.66 -28.52
C TYR A 31 8.66 5.14 -28.99
N ASN A 32 8.58 5.80 -30.15
CA ASN A 32 7.33 6.30 -30.74
C ASN A 32 6.54 7.29 -29.87
N PHE A 33 7.22 8.07 -29.02
CA PHE A 33 6.57 9.17 -28.32
C PHE A 33 6.28 10.32 -29.29
N THR A 34 5.11 10.31 -29.92
CA THR A 34 4.69 11.31 -30.91
C THR A 34 3.41 12.03 -30.47
N GLY A 35 3.27 13.30 -30.86
CA GLY A 35 2.09 14.12 -30.56
C GLY A 35 1.77 14.15 -29.06
N ASN A 36 0.55 13.74 -28.70
CA ASN A 36 0.05 13.78 -27.32
C ASN A 36 0.86 12.93 -26.32
N SER A 37 1.60 11.91 -26.77
CA SER A 37 2.43 11.08 -25.88
C SER A 37 3.75 11.76 -25.51
N TRP A 38 4.22 12.72 -26.31
CA TRP A 38 5.39 13.53 -26.00
C TRP A 38 5.17 14.38 -24.75
N ASP A 39 3.98 14.96 -24.61
CA ASP A 39 3.62 15.82 -23.48
C ASP A 39 3.51 15.07 -22.15
N GLN A 40 3.49 13.73 -22.18
CA GLN A 40 3.46 12.87 -21.00
C GLN A 40 4.87 12.55 -20.47
N ILE A 41 5.93 12.97 -21.15
CA ILE A 41 7.31 12.73 -20.73
C ILE A 41 7.73 13.78 -19.69
N HIS A 42 8.07 13.32 -18.50
CA HIS A 42 8.62 14.17 -17.44
C HIS A 42 10.12 13.91 -17.26
N PHE A 43 10.96 14.91 -17.59
CA PHE A 43 12.40 14.83 -17.34
C PHE A 43 12.68 15.16 -15.87
N MET A 44 13.04 14.15 -15.08
CA MET A 44 13.24 14.28 -13.62
C MET A 44 14.62 13.79 -13.20
N GLY A 45 15.33 14.58 -12.39
CA GLY A 45 16.57 14.15 -11.72
C GLY A 45 16.32 13.64 -10.30
N LYS A 46 15.33 14.22 -9.60
CA LYS A 46 14.97 13.90 -8.21
C LYS A 46 13.45 13.90 -8.01
N ILE A 47 12.99 13.10 -7.05
CA ILE A 47 11.61 13.01 -6.57
C ILE A 47 11.67 12.98 -5.05
N GLU A 48 11.00 13.91 -4.37
CA GLU A 48 10.97 14.01 -2.89
C GLU A 48 12.39 13.84 -2.27
N ASP A 49 13.34 14.63 -2.77
CA ASP A 49 14.77 14.64 -2.38
C ASP A 49 15.62 13.40 -2.73
N SER A 50 15.02 12.33 -3.23
CA SER A 50 15.73 11.14 -3.70
C SER A 50 16.04 11.22 -5.19
N ASN A 51 17.22 10.74 -5.61
CA ASN A 51 17.57 10.69 -7.04
C ASN A 51 16.71 9.65 -7.76
N ALA A 52 16.17 10.04 -8.92
CA ALA A 52 15.44 9.11 -9.78
C ALA A 52 16.40 8.07 -10.36
N GLY A 53 16.21 6.81 -10.00
CA GLY A 53 17.07 5.70 -10.44
C GLY A 53 16.67 4.35 -9.85
N TRP A 54 17.29 3.29 -10.35
CA TRP A 54 17.00 1.91 -9.94
C TRP A 54 17.56 1.54 -8.56
N THR A 55 18.52 2.32 -8.04
CA THR A 55 19.23 2.02 -6.78
C THR A 55 18.28 1.95 -5.58
N LEU A 56 17.30 2.85 -5.49
CA LEU A 56 16.32 2.85 -4.41
C LEU A 56 15.41 1.62 -4.47
N GLY A 57 14.84 1.32 -5.65
CA GLY A 57 14.02 0.13 -5.85
C GLY A 57 14.79 -1.17 -5.58
N TYR A 58 16.06 -1.21 -5.94
CA TYR A 58 16.95 -2.34 -5.64
C TYR A 58 17.14 -2.53 -4.12
N MET A 59 17.37 -1.45 -3.39
CA MET A 59 17.48 -1.50 -1.92
C MET A 59 16.18 -1.97 -1.26
N LEU A 60 15.03 -1.48 -1.75
CA LEU A 60 13.71 -1.88 -1.23
C LEU A 60 13.42 -3.36 -1.46
N ASN A 61 13.83 -3.91 -2.60
CA ASN A 61 13.69 -5.34 -2.91
C ASN A 61 14.58 -6.20 -2.00
N LEU A 62 15.86 -5.83 -1.84
CA LEU A 62 16.79 -6.56 -0.97
C LEU A 62 16.39 -6.53 0.51
N THR A 63 15.69 -5.49 0.95
CA THR A 63 15.23 -5.34 2.34
C THR A 63 13.82 -5.90 2.56
N ASN A 64 13.18 -6.48 1.53
CA ASN A 64 11.79 -6.94 1.57
C ASN A 64 10.81 -5.87 2.09
N MET A 65 11.06 -4.61 1.76
CA MET A 65 10.22 -3.48 2.17
C MET A 65 9.05 -3.21 1.21
N ILE A 66 8.99 -3.91 0.07
CA ILE A 66 7.85 -3.86 -0.85
C ILE A 66 6.91 -5.02 -0.48
N PRO A 67 5.79 -4.76 0.21
CA PRO A 67 4.87 -5.83 0.59
C PRO A 67 4.15 -6.38 -0.65
N ALA A 68 4.11 -7.70 -0.79
CA ALA A 68 3.37 -8.35 -1.87
C ALA A 68 1.85 -8.32 -1.65
N GLU A 69 1.43 -8.27 -0.39
CA GLU A 69 0.03 -8.29 0.02
C GLU A 69 -0.29 -7.02 0.80
N GLN A 70 -1.55 -6.59 0.74
CA GLN A 70 -2.01 -5.51 1.60
C GLN A 70 -1.89 -5.96 3.06
N PRO A 71 -1.53 -5.05 3.99
CA PRO A 71 -1.51 -5.39 5.40
C PRO A 71 -2.88 -5.93 5.79
N LEU A 72 -2.90 -7.07 6.48
CA LEU A 72 -4.13 -7.75 6.86
C LEU A 72 -5.05 -6.76 7.56
N SER A 73 -6.18 -6.43 6.92
CA SER A 73 -7.18 -5.58 7.54
C SER A 73 -7.71 -6.29 8.78
N GLN A 74 -7.88 -5.54 9.87
CA GLN A 74 -8.43 -6.13 11.10
C GLN A 74 -9.81 -6.73 10.76
N PRO A 75 -10.01 -8.05 10.92
CA PRO A 75 -11.21 -8.72 10.43
C PRO A 75 -12.49 -8.20 11.08
N LEU A 76 -12.38 -7.63 12.28
CA LEU A 76 -13.46 -6.94 12.98
C LEU A 76 -12.96 -5.61 13.55
N PRO A 77 -13.74 -4.52 13.44
CA PRO A 77 -13.42 -3.30 14.17
C PRO A 77 -13.48 -3.57 15.67
N ARG A 78 -12.57 -2.93 16.43
CA ARG A 78 -12.41 -3.14 17.88
C ARG A 78 -13.74 -3.08 18.64
N SER A 79 -14.61 -2.14 18.27
CA SER A 79 -15.93 -1.97 18.89
C SER A 79 -16.81 -3.21 18.75
N THR A 80 -16.88 -3.81 17.55
CA THR A 80 -17.73 -4.96 17.27
C THR A 80 -17.24 -6.21 18.01
N TYR A 81 -15.92 -6.40 18.09
CA TYR A 81 -15.34 -7.49 18.87
C TYR A 81 -15.74 -7.41 20.35
N ILE A 82 -15.62 -6.21 20.95
CA ILE A 82 -15.97 -5.99 22.35
C ILE A 82 -17.47 -6.22 22.58
N SER A 83 -18.34 -5.71 21.70
CA SER A 83 -19.79 -5.90 21.86
C SER A 83 -20.19 -7.37 21.79
N LEU A 84 -19.62 -8.14 20.86
CA LEU A 84 -19.87 -9.58 20.75
C LEU A 84 -19.44 -10.34 22.02
N MET A 85 -18.24 -10.03 22.56
CA MET A 85 -17.73 -10.64 23.80
C MET A 85 -18.67 -10.40 24.99
N VAL A 86 -19.20 -9.18 25.15
CA VAL A 86 -20.14 -8.84 26.22
C VAL A 86 -21.46 -9.57 26.05
N ILE A 87 -22.02 -9.58 24.83
CA ILE A 87 -23.30 -10.26 24.54
C ILE A 87 -23.20 -11.76 24.84
N PHE A 88 -22.14 -12.43 24.37
CA PHE A 88 -21.93 -13.85 24.64
C PHE A 88 -21.79 -14.16 26.13
N SER A 89 -21.10 -13.30 26.88
CA SER A 89 -20.93 -13.46 28.32
C SER A 89 -22.27 -13.33 29.07
N LEU A 90 -23.11 -12.36 28.70
CA LEU A 90 -24.45 -12.20 29.28
C LEU A 90 -25.36 -13.41 28.98
N ILE A 91 -25.31 -13.95 27.76
CA ILE A 91 -26.07 -15.14 27.38
C ILE A 91 -25.64 -16.34 28.23
N LEU A 92 -24.34 -16.57 28.41
CA LEU A 92 -23.82 -17.67 29.22
C LEU A 92 -24.27 -17.57 30.69
N VAL A 93 -24.23 -16.37 31.26
CA VAL A 93 -24.71 -16.13 32.63
C VAL A 93 -26.21 -16.38 32.73
N ALA A 94 -27.01 -15.92 31.78
CA ALA A 94 -28.45 -16.16 31.76
C ALA A 94 -28.77 -17.66 31.68
N VAL A 95 -28.10 -18.40 30.80
CA VAL A 95 -28.26 -19.85 30.68
C VAL A 95 -27.86 -20.57 31.97
N ALA A 96 -26.76 -20.16 32.61
CA ALA A 96 -26.34 -20.74 33.88
C ALA A 96 -27.37 -20.49 35.00
N ILE A 97 -27.92 -19.28 35.11
CA ILE A 97 -28.97 -18.94 36.09
C ILE A 97 -30.24 -19.74 35.83
N ILE A 98 -30.69 -19.83 34.58
CA ILE A 98 -31.87 -20.61 34.19
C ILE A 98 -31.64 -22.10 34.51
N GLY A 99 -30.47 -22.64 34.17
CA GLY A 99 -30.07 -24.01 34.49
C GLY A 99 -30.09 -24.29 35.99
N LEU A 100 -29.51 -23.39 36.79
CA LEU A 100 -29.54 -23.49 38.27
C LEU A 100 -30.97 -23.42 38.81
N PHE A 101 -31.82 -22.55 38.26
CA PHE A 101 -33.21 -22.43 38.69
C PHE A 101 -34.02 -23.69 38.39
N ILE A 102 -33.83 -24.29 37.20
CA ILE A 102 -34.45 -25.56 36.81
C ILE A 102 -33.94 -26.71 37.70
N CYS A 103 -32.63 -26.81 37.92
CA CYS A 103 -32.03 -27.85 38.76
C CYS A 103 -32.42 -27.74 40.25
N ASN A 104 -32.59 -26.52 40.78
CA ASN A 104 -32.98 -26.29 42.18
C ASN A 104 -34.49 -26.48 42.42
N LYS A 105 -35.33 -26.52 41.38
CA LYS A 105 -36.77 -26.82 41.49
C LYS A 105 -37.19 -28.01 40.60
N PRO A 106 -36.81 -29.25 40.96
CA PRO A 106 -37.23 -30.43 40.20
C PRO A 106 -38.74 -30.73 40.27
N SER A 107 -39.47 -30.08 41.19
CA SER A 107 -40.86 -30.44 41.51
C SER A 107 -41.95 -29.73 40.68
N TYR A 108 -41.61 -28.79 39.78
CA TYR A 108 -42.61 -28.11 38.95
C TYR A 108 -42.92 -28.88 37.65
N PHE A 109 -41.94 -29.52 37.03
CA PHE A 109 -42.13 -30.23 35.75
C PHE A 109 -42.76 -31.63 35.87
N TRP A 110 -42.66 -32.29 37.02
CA TRP A 110 -43.30 -33.60 37.24
C TRP A 110 -44.77 -33.54 37.66
N LYS A 111 -45.32 -32.34 37.90
CA LYS A 111 -46.74 -32.18 38.25
C LYS A 111 -47.66 -32.10 37.02
N GLU A 112 -47.09 -31.84 35.84
CA GLU A 112 -47.79 -31.79 34.55
C GLU A 112 -47.61 -33.11 33.74
N ALA A 113 -46.95 -34.12 34.32
CA ALA A 113 -46.64 -35.40 33.66
C ALA A 113 -47.30 -36.64 34.31
N VAL A 114 -48.36 -36.44 35.11
CA VAL A 114 -49.30 -37.49 35.57
C VAL A 114 -50.72 -37.05 35.24
#